data_AF-A0A0K6IV57-F1
#
_entry.id   AF-A0A0K6IV57-F1
#
_cell.length_a   1.000
_cell.length_b   1.000
_cell.length_c   1.000
_cell.angle_alpha   90.00
_cell.angle_beta   90.00
_cell.angle_gamma   90.00
#
_symmetry.space_group_name_H-M   'P 1'
#
loop_
_entity.id
_entity.type
_entity.pdbx_description
1 polymer ?
#
loop_
_entity_poly.entity_id
_entity_poly.type
_entity_poly.pdbx_seq_one_letter_code
_entity_poly.pdbx_strand_id
1 'polypeptide(L)' 'KQMIRTEYLKASIRAKVEHPFRILKCQFGFRKAIYRGLPKNDNKLAVLFALGNLLRVDQMIRSARG' A
#
# COMPACT_ATOMS: atom_id res chain seq x y z
N LYS A 1 -25.48 -15.48 -10.81
CA LYS A 1 -24.08 -15.68 -11.30
C LYS A 1 -23.32 -14.35 -11.52
N GLN A 2 -23.93 -13.30 -12.08
CA GLN A 2 -23.27 -11.99 -12.24
C GLN A 2 -22.89 -11.30 -10.91
N MET A 3 -23.81 -11.23 -9.93
CA MET A 3 -23.55 -10.59 -8.63
C MET A 3 -22.28 -11.10 -7.94
N ILE A 4 -22.08 -12.42 -7.94
CA ILE A 4 -20.90 -13.08 -7.36
C ILE A 4 -19.63 -12.62 -8.08
N ARG A 5 -19.62 -12.60 -9.42
CA ARG A 5 -18.47 -12.10 -10.20
C ARG A 5 -18.14 -10.64 -9.89
N THR A 6 -19.15 -9.78 -9.74
CA THR A 6 -18.95 -8.37 -9.40
C THR A 6 -18.33 -8.20 -8.02
N GLU A 7 -18.78 -8.98 -7.03
CA GLU A 7 -18.21 -8.96 -5.67
C GLU A 7 -16.77 -9.49 -5.64
N TYR A 8 -16.46 -10.56 -6.41
CA TYR A 8 -15.08 -11.02 -6.58
C TYR A 8 -14.17 -9.97 -7.21
N LEU A 9 -14.66 -9.26 -8.23
CA LEU A 9 -13.89 -8.20 -8.89
C LEU A 9 -13.62 -7.04 -7.91
N LYS A 10 -14.65 -6.61 -7.17
CA LYS A 10 -14.52 -5.59 -6.12
C LYS A 10 -13.50 -6.01 -5.06
N ALA A 11 -13.55 -7.25 -4.59
CA ALA A 11 -12.61 -7.78 -3.60
C ALA A 11 -11.16 -7.84 -4.14
N SER A 12 -10.98 -8.26 -5.39
CA SER A 12 -9.66 -8.30 -6.04
C SER A 12 -9.03 -6.90 -6.14
N ILE A 13 -9.82 -5.90 -6.51
CA ILE A 13 -9.36 -4.50 -6.56
C ILE A 13 -8.99 -4.00 -5.15
N ARG A 14 -9.82 -4.29 -4.14
CA ARG A 14 -9.52 -3.92 -2.74
C ARG A 14 -8.21 -4.53 -2.26
N ALA A 15 -7.99 -5.82 -2.50
CA ALA A 15 -6.77 -6.50 -2.09
C ALA A 15 -5.50 -5.83 -2.67
N LYS A 16 -5.54 -5.40 -3.95
CA LYS A 16 -4.42 -4.69 -4.59
C LYS A 16 -4.11 -3.35 -3.93
N VAL A 17 -5.14 -2.62 -3.50
CA VAL A 17 -5.00 -1.30 -2.86
C VAL A 17 -4.64 -1.43 -1.38
N GLU A 18 -5.24 -2.37 -0.66
CA GLU A 18 -5.00 -2.60 0.76
C GLU A 18 -3.56 -3.03 1.05
N HIS A 19 -2.94 -3.79 0.15
CA HIS A 19 -1.58 -4.30 0.33
C HIS A 19 -0.51 -3.20 0.51
N PRO A 20 -0.38 -2.19 -0.36
CA PRO A 20 0.55 -1.08 -0.12
C PRO A 20 0.16 -0.21 1.08
N PHE A 21 -1.12 -0.02 1.37
CA PHE A 21 -1.54 0.69 2.60
C PHE A 21 -1.15 -0.07 3.87
N ARG A 22 -1.16 -1.40 3.86
CA ARG A 22 -0.67 -2.21 4.97
C ARG A 22 0.83 -2.02 5.19
N ILE A 23 1.63 -1.97 4.12
CA ILE A 23 3.07 -1.68 4.23
C ILE A 23 3.28 -0.30 4.88
N LEU A 24 2.59 0.74 4.39
CA LEU A 24 2.67 2.09 4.95
C LEU A 24 2.28 2.16 6.43
N LYS A 25 1.16 1.54 6.80
CA LYS A 25 0.60 1.62 8.16
C LYS A 25 1.37 0.76 9.16
N CYS A 26 1.81 -0.43 8.76
CA CYS A 26 2.43 -1.41 9.65
C CYS A 26 3.96 -1.31 9.68
N GLN A 27 4.63 -1.14 8.53
CA GLN A 27 6.10 -1.10 8.48
C GLN A 27 6.63 0.31 8.70
N PHE A 28 6.02 1.31 8.07
CA PHE A 28 6.45 2.71 8.18
C PHE A 28 5.73 3.51 9.28
N GLY A 29 4.76 2.89 9.98
CA GLY A 29 4.08 3.51 11.11
C GLY A 29 3.15 4.69 10.76
N PHE A 30 2.73 4.83 9.50
CA PHE A 30 1.81 5.90 9.08
C PHE A 30 0.36 5.61 9.53
N ARG A 31 0.09 5.68 10.85
CA ARG A 31 -1.21 5.31 11.45
C ARG A 31 -2.24 6.44 11.50
N LYS A 32 -1.82 7.71 11.57
CA LYS A 32 -2.71 8.87 11.66
C LYS A 32 -2.30 9.93 10.64
N ALA A 33 -3.26 10.37 9.83
CA ALA A 33 -3.10 11.56 9.01
C ALA A 33 -3.35 12.80 9.89
N ILE A 34 -2.38 13.70 9.93
CA ILE A 34 -2.53 14.98 10.65
C ILE A 34 -3.18 15.96 9.68
N TYR A 35 -4.41 16.42 9.97
CA TYR A 35 -5.13 17.35 9.08
C TYR A 35 -4.47 18.72 8.96
N ARG A 36 -3.61 19.10 9.91
CA ARG A 36 -2.78 20.30 9.82
C ARG A 36 -1.62 20.07 8.86
N GLY A 37 -1.45 20.98 7.90
CA GLY A 37 -0.35 20.91 6.94
C GLY A 37 -0.53 19.80 5.90
N LEU A 38 -1.72 19.68 5.32
CA LEU A 38 -2.04 18.75 4.22
C LEU A 38 -0.94 18.63 3.15
N PRO A 39 -0.36 19.73 2.62
CA PRO A 39 0.69 19.63 1.60
C PRO A 39 1.93 18.86 2.08
N LYS A 40 2.29 18.98 3.37
CA LYS A 40 3.43 18.26 3.95
C LYS A 40 3.12 16.78 4.13
N ASN A 41 1.88 16.43 4.47
CA ASN A 41 1.45 15.04 4.54
C ASN A 41 1.42 14.37 3.18
N ASP A 42 0.99 15.08 2.13
CA ASP A 42 0.97 14.55 0.77
C ASP A 42 2.39 14.23 0.29
N ASN A 43 3.34 15.15 0.53
CA ASN A 43 4.75 14.90 0.26
C ASN A 43 5.28 13.69 1.05
N LYS A 44 4.95 13.59 2.34
CA LYS A 44 5.33 12.45 3.18
C LYS A 44 4.74 11.14 2.63
N LEU A 45 3.48 11.16 2.21
CA LEU A 45 2.80 10.01 1.65
C LEU A 45 3.46 9.54 0.34
N ALA A 46 3.79 10.48 -0.56
CA ALA A 46 4.49 10.19 -1.80
C ALA A 46 5.85 9.51 -1.57
N VAL A 47 6.64 10.04 -0.63
CA VAL A 47 7.94 9.44 -0.24
C VAL A 47 7.75 8.03 0.34
N LEU A 48 6.76 7.84 1.22
CA LEU A 48 6.48 6.52 1.80
C LEU A 48 6.05 5.50 0.76
N PHE A 49 5.27 5.90 -0.26
CA PHE A 49 4.91 5.00 -1.36
C PHE A 49 6.12 4.62 -2.22
N ALA A 50 7.02 5.57 -2.50
CA ALA A 50 8.26 5.27 -3.20
C ALA A 50 9.13 4.26 -2.42
N LEU A 51 9.32 4.48 -1.12
CA LEU A 51 10.04 3.55 -0.24
C LEU A 51 9.34 2.19 -0.13
N GLY A 52 8.02 2.16 -0.05
CA GLY A 52 7.24 0.92 -0.02
C GLY A 52 7.39 0.09 -1.31
N ASN A 53 7.54 0.74 -2.45
CA ASN A 53 7.84 0.05 -3.71
C ASN A 53 9.26 -0.53 -3.72
N LEU A 54 10.25 0.21 -3.20
CA LEU A 54 11.63 -0.28 -3.08
C LEU A 54 11.72 -1.49 -2.16
N LEU A 55 11.06 -1.46 -0.99
CA LEU A 55 11.02 -2.60 -0.08
C LEU A 55 10.37 -3.84 -0.72
N ARG A 56 9.32 -3.66 -1.53
CA ARG A 56 8.70 -4.78 -2.25
C ARG A 56 9.68 -5.41 -3.23
N VAL A 57 10.40 -4.61 -4.02
CA VAL A 57 11.39 -5.11 -4.98
C VAL A 57 12.52 -5.86 -4.25
N ASP A 58 13.02 -5.30 -3.16
CA ASP A 58 14.05 -5.94 -2.36
C ASP A 58 13.57 -7.28 -1.74
N GLN A 59 12.33 -7.37 -1.26
CA GLN A 59 11.73 -8.64 -0.84
C GLN A 59 11.67 -9.66 -1.97
N MET A 60 11.29 -9.25 -3.19
CA MET A 60 11.27 -10.13 -4.35
C MET A 60 12.66 -10.67 -4.69
N ILE A 61 13.69 -9.80 -4.65
CA ILE A 61 15.08 -10.19 -4.89
C ILE A 61 15.56 -11.17 -3.81
N ARG A 62 15.22 -10.93 -2.53
CA ARG A 62 15.57 -11.85 -1.43
C ARG A 62 14.89 -13.20 -1.59
N SER A 63 13.61 -13.23 -1.97
CA SER A 63 12.88 -14.48 -2.24
C SER A 63 13.38 -15.24 -3.46
N ALA A 64 13.97 -14.56 -4.45
CA ALA A 64 14.55 -15.20 -5.64
C ALA A 64 15.98 -15.74 -5.40
N ARG A 65 16.63 -15.32 -4.31
CA ARG A 65 17.98 -15.74 -3.92
C ARG A 65 18.00 -16.93 -2.95
N GLY A 66 16.88 -17.21 -2.29
CA GLY A 66 16.67 -18.40 -1.46
C GLY A 66 15.93 -19.47 -2.24
#